data_AF-A0A935TCN2-F1
#
_entry.id   AF-A0A935TCN2-F1
#
_cell.length_a   1.000
_cell.length_b   1.000
_cell.length_c   1.000
_cell.angle_alpha   90.00
_cell.angle_beta   90.00
_cell.angle_gamma   90.00
#
_symmetry.space_group_name_H-M   'P 1'
#
loop_
_entity.id
_entity.type
_entity.pdbx_description
1 polymer ?
#
loop_
_entity_poly.entity_id
_entity_poly.type
_entity_poly.pdbx_seq_one_letter_code
_entity_poly.pdbx_strand_id
1 'polypeptide(L)'
;MPDGLKADQGSARRIDYREVLNEADFAVFAELRSLRKTIADAEGVAQYAEFTNEQLANLVRGRVSTLDALGKIEGVGPARLERYAARFLAVLQPALAAG
;
A
#
# COMPACT_ATOMS: atom_id res chain seq x y z
N MET A 1 9.94 3.01 29.96
CA MET A 1 8.98 3.54 28.97
C MET A 1 8.76 2.46 27.92
N PRO A 2 7.59 1.83 27.79
CA PRO A 2 7.27 1.10 26.57
C PRO A 2 6.73 2.08 25.53
N ASP A 3 7.48 2.20 24.44
CA ASP A 3 7.17 2.99 23.25
C ASP A 3 5.86 2.49 22.66
N GLY A 4 4.82 3.32 22.76
CA GLY A 4 3.49 3.00 22.29
C GLY A 4 3.47 2.91 20.78
N LEU A 5 3.44 1.68 20.25
CA LEU A 5 2.84 1.37 18.96
C LEU A 5 1.40 1.90 18.97
N LYS A 6 1.22 3.16 18.58
CA LYS A 6 -0.08 3.76 18.27
C LYS A 6 -0.64 2.98 17.08
N ALA A 7 -1.45 1.99 17.37
CA ALA A 7 -2.38 1.38 16.43
C ALA A 7 -3.44 2.43 16.09
N ASP A 8 -3.08 3.37 15.21
CA ASP A 8 -4.01 4.36 14.68
C ASP A 8 -4.94 3.67 13.67
N GLN A 9 -6.18 3.48 14.12
CA GLN A 9 -7.41 3.40 13.32
C GLN A 9 -7.61 2.17 12.41
N GLY A 10 -8.02 1.08 13.05
CA GLY A 10 -8.90 0.08 12.42
C GLY A 10 -10.35 0.55 12.20
N SER A 11 -10.65 1.85 12.36
CA SER A 11 -11.96 2.43 12.05
C SER A 11 -11.95 3.01 10.64
N ALA A 12 -11.74 2.14 9.65
CA ALA A 12 -12.03 2.50 8.28
C ALA A 12 -13.54 2.79 8.19
N ARG A 13 -13.90 4.08 8.17
CA ARG A 13 -14.98 4.53 7.27
C ARG A 13 -14.80 3.71 5.99
N ARG A 14 -15.80 2.93 5.61
CA ARG A 14 -15.79 2.19 4.34
C ARG A 14 -15.67 3.24 3.23
N ILE A 15 -14.44 3.63 2.91
CA ILE A 15 -14.17 4.41 1.72
C ILE A 15 -14.26 3.38 0.63
N ASP A 16 -15.37 3.42 -0.11
CA ASP A 16 -15.57 2.63 -1.30
C ASP A 16 -14.64 3.17 -2.38
N TYR A 17 -13.37 2.76 -2.34
CA TYR A 17 -12.35 3.18 -3.29
C TYR A 17 -12.72 2.82 -4.74
N ARG A 18 -13.71 1.95 -4.96
CA ARG A 18 -14.34 1.69 -6.27
C ARG A 18 -15.05 2.92 -6.86
N GLU A 19 -15.53 3.83 -6.02
CA GLU A 19 -16.12 5.10 -6.49
C GLU A 19 -15.08 6.22 -6.61
N VAL A 20 -13.93 6.05 -5.96
CA VAL A 20 -12.85 7.05 -5.87
C VAL A 20 -11.78 6.83 -6.96
N LEU A 21 -11.59 5.58 -7.38
CA LEU A 21 -10.63 5.11 -8.37
C LEU A 21 -11.37 4.64 -9.63
N ASN A 22 -10.77 4.83 -10.81
CA ASN A 22 -11.32 4.27 -12.06
C ASN A 22 -11.14 2.74 -12.09
N GLU A 23 -11.70 2.07 -13.10
CA GLU A 23 -11.65 0.61 -13.20
C GLU A 23 -10.22 0.05 -13.27
N ALA A 24 -9.32 0.72 -13.99
CA ALA A 24 -7.91 0.34 -14.10
C ALA A 24 -7.18 0.51 -12.75
N ASP A 25 -7.36 1.66 -12.09
CA ASP A 25 -6.80 1.97 -10.79
C ASP A 25 -7.34 1.03 -9.71
N PHE A 26 -8.64 0.70 -9.76
CA PHE A 26 -9.25 -0.24 -8.84
C PHE A 26 -8.67 -1.64 -9.00
N ALA A 27 -8.41 -2.08 -10.24
CA ALA A 27 -7.73 -3.35 -10.49
C ALA A 27 -6.33 -3.37 -9.86
N VAL A 28 -5.53 -2.31 -10.04
CA VAL A 28 -4.22 -2.19 -9.39
C VAL A 28 -4.36 -2.19 -7.86
N PHE A 29 -5.30 -1.43 -7.31
CA PHE A 29 -5.55 -1.37 -5.87
C PHE A 29 -5.93 -2.73 -5.28
N ALA A 30 -6.76 -3.50 -5.99
CA ALA A 30 -7.16 -4.85 -5.58
C ALA A 30 -5.97 -5.81 -5.54
N GLU A 31 -5.08 -5.75 -6.54
CA GLU A 31 -3.82 -6.50 -6.59
C GLU A 31 -2.92 -6.16 -5.40
N LEU A 32 -2.74 -4.86 -5.10
CA LEU A 32 -1.93 -4.42 -3.97
C LEU A 32 -2.51 -4.87 -2.62
N ARG A 33 -3.83 -4.84 -2.48
CA ARG A 33 -4.50 -5.32 -1.28
C ARG A 33 -4.24 -6.82 -1.07
N SER A 34 -4.25 -7.60 -2.14
CA SER A 34 -3.93 -9.03 -2.10
C SER A 34 -2.46 -9.25 -1.76
N LEU A 35 -1.54 -8.52 -2.39
CA LEU A 35 -0.10 -8.57 -2.08
C LEU A 35 0.17 -8.27 -0.61
N ARG A 36 -0.41 -7.18 -0.09
CA ARG A 36 -0.29 -6.78 1.32
C ARG A 36 -0.79 -7.86 2.27
N LYS A 37 -1.89 -8.53 1.93
CA LYS A 37 -2.40 -9.65 2.73
C LYS A 37 -1.38 -10.80 2.77
N THR A 38 -0.77 -11.12 1.63
CA THR A 38 0.25 -12.17 1.53
C THR A 38 1.51 -11.83 2.32
N ILE A 39 1.96 -10.58 2.29
CA ILE A 39 3.14 -10.15 3.05
C ILE A 39 2.85 -10.14 4.55
N ALA A 40 1.70 -9.61 4.95
CA ALA A 40 1.25 -9.60 6.34
C ALA A 40 1.16 -11.02 6.92
N ASP A 41 0.63 -11.97 6.14
CA ASP A 41 0.58 -13.39 6.51
C ASP A 41 2.00 -13.99 6.63
N ALA A 42 2.88 -13.70 5.66
CA ALA A 42 4.25 -14.20 5.65
C ALA A 42 5.12 -13.67 6.79
N GLU A 43 4.92 -12.41 7.22
CA GLU A 43 5.66 -11.82 8.34
C GLU A 43 4.92 -11.90 9.68
N GLY A 44 3.68 -12.40 9.70
CA GLY A 44 2.86 -12.44 10.91
C GLY A 44 2.51 -11.05 11.46
N VAL A 45 2.50 -10.02 10.60
CA VAL A 45 2.19 -8.64 10.98
C VAL A 45 0.76 -8.29 10.57
N ALA A 46 0.21 -7.22 11.14
CA ALA A 46 -1.10 -6.75 10.73
C ALA A 46 -1.04 -6.18 9.30
N GLN A 47 -2.07 -6.44 8.50
CA GLN A 47 -2.16 -5.96 7.10
C GLN A 47 -1.96 -4.43 6.95
N TYR A 48 -2.29 -3.62 7.96
CA TYR A 48 -2.09 -2.17 7.92
C TYR A 48 -0.67 -1.73 8.33
N ALA A 49 0.17 -2.66 8.80
CA ALA A 49 1.52 -2.36 9.27
C ALA A 49 2.49 -2.01 8.12
N GLU A 50 2.24 -2.55 6.93
CA GLU A 50 3.04 -2.26 5.74
C GLU A 50 2.58 -0.97 5.06
N PHE A 51 1.32 -0.96 4.59
CA PHE A 51 0.68 0.18 3.94
C PHE A 51 -0.81 0.26 4.30
N THR A 52 -1.30 1.45 4.61
CA THR A 52 -2.74 1.69 4.84
C THR A 52 -3.49 1.75 3.51
N ASN A 53 -4.83 1.62 3.55
CA ASN A 53 -5.64 1.70 2.33
C ASN A 53 -5.50 3.08 1.64
N GLU A 54 -5.32 4.15 2.43
CA GLU A 54 -5.07 5.49 1.90
C GLU A 54 -3.74 5.56 1.15
N GLN A 55 -2.68 4.99 1.70
CA GLN A 55 -1.37 4.92 1.05
C GLN A 55 -1.46 4.10 -0.25
N LEU A 56 -2.15 2.95 -0.23
CA LEU A 56 -2.40 2.15 -1.44
C LEU A 56 -3.13 2.95 -2.53
N ALA A 57 -4.21 3.64 -2.16
CA ALA A 57 -4.95 4.47 -3.12
C ALA A 57 -4.10 5.61 -3.67
N ASN A 58 -3.24 6.21 -2.82
CA ASN A 58 -2.33 7.27 -3.24
C ASN A 58 -1.21 6.76 -4.15
N LEU A 59 -0.71 5.54 -3.94
CA LEU A 59 0.23 4.88 -4.85
C LEU A 59 -0.36 4.73 -6.25
N VAL A 60 -1.61 4.24 -6.31
CA VAL A 60 -2.29 4.02 -7.59
C VAL A 60 -2.62 5.35 -8.27
N ARG A 61 -3.25 6.29 -7.57
CA ARG A 61 -3.55 7.64 -8.11
C ARG A 61 -2.31 8.39 -8.56
N GLY A 62 -1.23 8.29 -7.78
CA GLY A 62 0.05 8.90 -8.08
C GLY A 62 0.88 8.12 -9.09
N ARG A 63 0.39 6.98 -9.59
CA ARG A 63 1.11 6.06 -10.48
C ARG A 63 2.53 5.76 -10.01
N VAL A 64 2.67 5.55 -8.72
CA VAL A 64 3.95 5.34 -8.06
C VAL A 64 4.52 3.99 -8.51
N SER A 65 5.59 4.06 -9.28
CA SER A 65 6.28 2.89 -9.88
C SER A 65 7.78 2.90 -9.57
N THR A 66 8.21 3.76 -8.64
CA THR A 66 9.61 3.88 -8.22
C THR A 66 9.75 3.92 -6.71
N LEU A 67 10.92 3.49 -6.24
CA LEU A 67 11.28 3.45 -4.82
C LEU A 67 11.27 4.86 -4.20
N ASP A 68 11.77 5.86 -4.93
CA ASP A 68 11.76 7.27 -4.51
C ASP A 68 10.34 7.80 -4.26
N ALA A 69 9.40 7.48 -5.16
CA ALA A 69 8.03 7.95 -5.03
C ALA A 69 7.26 7.23 -3.91
N LEU A 70 7.55 5.95 -3.63
CA LEU A 70 7.05 5.29 -2.41
C LEU A 70 7.65 5.96 -1.14
N GLY A 71 8.91 6.41 -1.20
CA GLY A 71 9.60 7.18 -0.16
C GLY A 71 8.97 8.53 0.18
N LYS A 72 8.20 9.09 -0.74
CA LYS A 72 7.48 10.36 -0.52
C LYS A 72 6.15 10.18 0.19
N ILE A 73 5.72 8.94 0.45
CA ILE A 73 4.47 8.70 1.16
C ILE A 73 4.64 8.88 2.66
N GLU A 74 3.85 9.79 3.22
CA GLU A 74 3.82 10.05 4.65
C GLU A 74 3.48 8.78 5.45
N GLY A 75 4.30 8.50 6.47
CA GLY A 75 4.16 7.29 7.29
C GLY A 75 4.86 6.03 6.76
N VAL A 76 5.53 6.10 5.61
CA VAL A 76 6.33 4.98 5.07
C VAL A 76 7.81 5.23 5.38
N GLY A 77 8.34 4.54 6.38
CA GLY A 77 9.75 4.63 6.75
C GLY A 77 10.68 3.90 5.76
N PRO A 78 11.96 4.33 5.65
CA PRO A 78 12.93 3.76 4.70
C PRO A 78 13.14 2.24 4.89
N ALA A 79 13.13 1.75 6.13
CA ALA A 79 13.29 0.33 6.42
C ALA A 79 12.13 -0.54 5.88
N ARG A 80 10.90 -0.02 5.90
CA ARG A 80 9.72 -0.71 5.32
C ARG A 80 9.80 -0.66 3.81
N LEU A 81 10.21 0.46 3.26
CA LEU A 81 10.46 0.65 1.84
C LEU A 81 11.47 -0.35 1.29
N GLU A 82 12.65 -0.46 1.88
CA GLU A 82 13.65 -1.41 1.37
C GLU A 82 13.15 -2.86 1.39
N ARG A 83 12.32 -3.22 2.38
CA ARG A 83 11.75 -4.58 2.50
C ARG A 83 10.57 -4.85 1.57
N TYR A 84 9.65 -3.89 1.46
CA TYR A 84 8.38 -4.09 0.77
C TYR A 84 8.33 -3.45 -0.61
N ALA A 85 9.07 -2.36 -0.85
CA ALA A 85 9.02 -1.65 -2.12
C ALA A 85 9.31 -2.55 -3.30
N ALA A 86 10.28 -3.47 -3.21
CA ALA A 86 10.55 -4.41 -4.30
C ALA A 86 9.31 -5.26 -4.66
N ARG A 87 8.57 -5.75 -3.67
CA ARG A 87 7.35 -6.54 -3.86
C ARG A 87 6.21 -5.70 -4.42
N PHE A 88 6.03 -4.49 -3.88
CA PHE A 88 4.99 -3.55 -4.32
C PHE A 88 5.25 -3.07 -5.75
N LEU A 89 6.50 -2.70 -6.07
CA LEU A 89 6.92 -2.28 -7.40
C LEU A 89 6.77 -3.39 -8.43
N ALA A 90 7.02 -4.65 -8.06
CA ALA A 90 6.81 -5.79 -8.95
C ALA A 90 5.34 -5.96 -9.39
N VAL A 91 4.37 -5.49 -8.58
CA VAL A 91 2.95 -5.47 -8.94
C VAL A 91 2.57 -4.15 -9.62
N LEU A 92 3.03 -3.02 -9.09
CA LEU A 92 2.73 -1.68 -9.60
C LEU A 92 3.23 -1.48 -11.03
N GLN A 93 4.46 -1.90 -11.35
CA GLN A 93 5.05 -1.71 -12.68
C GLN A 93 4.22 -2.35 -13.81
N PRO A 94 3.93 -3.66 -13.80
CA PRO A 94 3.10 -4.26 -14.85
C PRO A 94 1.67 -3.74 -14.82
N ALA A 95 1.09 -3.49 -13.64
CA ALA A 95 -0.27 -2.99 -13.52
C ALA A 95 -0.45 -1.56 -14.05
N LEU A 96 0.56 -0.70 -13.89
CA LEU A 96 0.59 0.66 -14.44
C LEU A 96 0.96 0.70 -15.93
N ALA A 97 1.72 -0.29 -16.41
CA ALA A 97 2.07 -0.42 -17.82
C ALA A 97 0.94 -1.01 -18.68
N ALA A 98 -0.02 -1.69 -18.06
CA ALA A 98 -1.17 -2.31 -18.74
C ALA A 98 -2.36 -1.35 -18.96
N GLY A 99 -2.18 -0.04 -18.73
CA GLY A 99 -3.20 1.01 -18.87
C GLY A 99 -3.03 1.89 -20.09
#